data_AF-A0A928P6Z4-F1
#
_entry.id   AF-A0A928P6Z4-F1
#
_cell.length_a   1.000
_cell.length_b   1.000
_cell.length_c   1.000
_cell.angle_alpha   90.00
_cell.angle_beta   90.00
_cell.angle_gamma   90.00
#
_symmetry.space_group_name_H-M   'P 1'
#
loop_
_entity.id
_entity.type
_entity.pdbx_description
1 polymer ?
#
loop_
_entity_poly.entity_id
_entity_poly.type
_entity_poly.pdbx_seq_one_letter_code
_entity_poly.pdbx_strand_id
1 'polypeptide(L)' 'MFCTNCGNKVADDALFCTSCGEKLAKTMNLINRSYNYYG' A
#
# COMPACT_ATOMS: atom_id res chain seq x y z
N MET A 1 4.15 8.00 1.28
CA MET A 1 5.12 7.16 0.53
C MET A 1 5.13 7.56 -0.95
N PHE A 2 6.02 7.00 -1.76
CA PHE A 2 6.01 7.21 -3.21
C PHE A 2 5.72 5.88 -3.92
N CYS A 3 4.96 5.93 -5.02
CA CYS A 3 4.67 4.77 -5.83
C CYS A 3 5.97 4.26 -6.47
N THR A 4 6.28 2.99 -6.31
CA THR A 4 7.48 2.37 -6.89
C THR A 4 7.39 2.20 -8.40
N ASN A 5 6.19 2.23 -8.97
CA ASN A 5 5.96 2.11 -10.41
C ASN A 5 6.07 3.47 -11.13
N CYS A 6 5.43 4.52 -10.61
CA CYS A 6 5.35 5.81 -11.30
C CYS A 6 6.02 6.99 -10.56
N GLY A 7 6.46 6.81 -9.32
CA GLY A 7 7.12 7.87 -8.54
C GLY A 7 6.18 8.91 -7.93
N ASN A 8 4.87 8.84 -8.18
CA ASN A 8 3.93 9.79 -7.58
C ASN A 8 3.80 9.61 -6.08
N LYS A 9 3.52 10.73 -5.38
CA LYS A 9 3.26 10.72 -3.94
C LYS A 9 1.92 10.01 -3.68
N VAL A 10 1.94 9.07 -2.74
CA VAL A 10 0.75 8.32 -2.32
C VAL A 10 0.64 8.34 -0.80
N ALA A 11 -0.59 8.25 -0.30
CA ALA A 11 -0.85 8.13 1.12
C ALA A 11 -0.25 6.83 1.67
N ASP A 12 0.15 6.83 2.94
CA ASP A 12 0.84 5.67 3.55
C ASP A 12 -0.11 4.49 3.80
N ASP A 13 -1.42 4.72 3.76
CA ASP A 13 -2.49 3.75 3.86
C ASP A 13 -3.13 3.41 2.50
N ALA A 14 -2.69 4.04 1.41
CA ALA A 14 -3.22 3.78 0.09
C ALA A 14 -2.92 2.34 -0.36
N LEU A 15 -3.97 1.61 -0.76
CA LEU A 15 -3.86 0.25 -1.31
C LEU A 15 -3.52 0.24 -2.81
N PHE A 16 -3.79 1.35 -3.49
CA PHE A 16 -3.55 1.53 -4.92
C PHE A 16 -3.04 2.95 -5.18
N CYS A 17 -2.21 3.10 -6.20
CA CYS A 17 -1.82 4.41 -6.68
C CYS A 17 -3.00 5.05 -7.42
N THR A 18 -3.49 6.19 -6.93
CA THR A 18 -4.56 6.95 -7.57
C THR A 18 -4.16 7.55 -8.91
N SER A 19 -2.86 7.61 -9.21
CA SER A 19 -2.34 8.19 -10.45
C SER A 19 -2.15 7.16 -11.56
N CYS A 20 -1.60 5.98 -11.27
CA CYS A 20 -1.30 4.95 -12.30
C CYS A 20 -2.08 3.64 -12.12
N GLY A 21 -2.80 3.47 -11.01
CA GLY A 21 -3.56 2.25 -10.72
C GLY A 21 -2.75 1.09 -10.15
N GLU A 22 -1.42 1.23 -9.99
CA GLU A 22 -0.57 0.18 -9.43
C GLU A 22 -1.01 -0.20 -8.01
N LYS A 23 -1.09 -1.51 -7.73
CA LYS A 23 -1.41 -1.99 -6.38
C LYS A 23 -0.21 -1.78 -5.47
N LEU A 24 -0.40 -1.00 -4.42
CA LEU A 24 0.62 -0.78 -3.41
C LEU A 24 0.58 -1.98 -2.45
N ALA A 25 1.59 -2.83 -2.54
CA ALA A 25 1.78 -3.90 -1.57
C ALA A 25 2.10 -3.27 -0.23
N LYS A 26 1.08 -3.07 0.62
CA LYS A 26 1.28 -2.74 2.02
C LYS A 26 1.95 -3.97 2.63
N THR A 27 3.27 -3.95 2.75
CA THR A 27 4.03 -5.01 3.42
C THR A 27 3.55 -5.03 4.86
N MET A 28 2.53 -5.84 5.12
CA MET A 28 2.17 -6.20 6.47
C MET A 28 3.35 -7.03 6.97
N ASN A 29 4.21 -6.40 7.76
CA ASN A 29 5.28 -7.09 8.46
C ASN A 29 4.60 -7.93 9.57
N LEU A 30 4.02 -9.06 9.17
CA LEU A 30 3.21 -9.96 9.99
C LEU A 30 4.10 -10.83 10.89
N ILE A 31 5.03 -10.22 11.60
CA ILE A 31 5.75 -10.93 12.68
C ILE A 31 5.18 -10.64 14.06
N ASN A 32 4.21 -9.72 14.24
CA ASN A 32 3.45 -9.61 15.48
C ASN A 32 2.09 -8.88 15.32
N ARG A 33 0.99 -9.61 15.57
CA ARG A 33 -0.42 -9.19 15.73
C ARG A 33 -1.22 -8.88 14.45
N SER A 34 -2.04 -9.87 14.07
CA SER A 34 -3.48 -9.71 13.81
C SER A 34 -3.91 -8.45 13.02
N TYR A 35 -3.78 -8.45 11.69
CA TYR A 35 -4.47 -7.48 10.84
C TYR A 35 -5.56 -8.18 10.03
N ASN A 36 -6.72 -8.35 10.68
CA ASN A 36 -8.00 -8.51 10.01
C ASN A 36 -8.28 -7.24 9.20
N TYR A 37 -7.96 -7.22 7.91
CA TYR A 37 -8.31 -6.07 7.07
C TYR A 37 -8.79 -6.41 5.67
N TYR A 38 -9.39 -7.59 5.46
CA TYR A 38 -10.22 -7.89 4.28
C TYR A 38 -11.26 -8.93 4.69
N GLY A 39 -12.32 -8.46 5.35
CA GLY A 39 -13.62 -9.13 5.35
C GLY A 39 -14.36 -8.77 4.08
#